data_AF-A0A327SXF1-F1
#
_entry.id   AF-A0A327SXF1-F1
#
_cell.length_a   1.000
_cell.length_b   1.000
_cell.length_c   1.000
_cell.angle_alpha   90.00
_cell.angle_beta   90.00
_cell.angle_gamma   90.00
#
_symmetry.space_group_name_H-M   'P 1'
#
loop_
_entity.id
_entity.type
_entity.pdbx_description
1 polymer ?
#
loop_
_entity_poly.entity_id
_entity_poly.type
_entity_poly.pdbx_seq_one_letter_code
_entity_poly.pdbx_strand_id
1 'polypeptide(L)'
;MKFSLLIGITIFISLNTYASLSDKTDTLHIDLDKDSIKDIVIFDRKYATLICKLSTQKFKTITSEDFEFERVSSGINATKRGFEFVNNNMRAGYRSEFAYDKTTKKIQLISMKRYELGPANNDGSGESSIDMLINTYQGSWNYYDDQKDKLIKMPLIRQKMVLPITYLSAYNDAVFFKFQDLCVKIFGQHKAELLRKNKTQTFKKTFINPVGKNTLEVEVFNPCRLNDPPFDAELCTIAARLINDKGDVKFFYDYPDAKMSLIYLDPKEITMQKVNESGTVLIPFYYCGNSEDYERKVSYIIFYKNLPYLCHLGYDCQYSGDCKLQPEQVSGVNILPLVLQKYFLQYANAKHRQKESFHQD
;
A
#
# COMPACT_ATOMS: atom_id res chain seq x y z
N MET A 1 34.90 -46.98 -74.96
CA MET A 1 34.13 -45.78 -75.37
C MET A 1 32.86 -45.71 -74.51
N LYS A 2 32.73 -44.65 -73.68
CA LYS A 2 31.53 -44.11 -72.98
C LYS A 2 30.78 -45.10 -72.05
N PHE A 3 31.14 -45.23 -70.77
CA PHE A 3 30.63 -44.45 -69.61
C PHE A 3 29.12 -44.16 -69.62
N SER A 4 28.38 -44.94 -68.83
CA SER A 4 27.10 -44.56 -68.22
C SER A 4 27.39 -44.16 -66.76
N LEU A 5 27.14 -42.91 -66.40
CA LEU A 5 27.26 -42.42 -65.02
C LEU A 5 25.84 -42.15 -64.51
N LEU A 6 25.36 -43.03 -63.63
CA LEU A 6 24.07 -42.88 -62.96
C LEU A 6 24.26 -42.00 -61.72
N ILE A 7 23.41 -40.98 -61.62
CA ILE A 7 23.35 -40.00 -60.53
C ILE A 7 22.77 -40.68 -59.28
N GLY A 8 23.51 -40.60 -58.17
CA GLY A 8 23.01 -40.95 -56.84
C GLY A 8 23.71 -40.09 -55.79
N ILE A 9 23.04 -39.01 -55.35
CA ILE A 9 23.50 -38.18 -54.24
C ILE A 9 22.43 -38.20 -53.15
N THR A 10 22.69 -39.09 -52.20
CA THR A 10 22.65 -38.96 -50.73
C THR A 10 21.71 -37.92 -50.09
N ILE A 11 20.71 -38.44 -49.38
CA ILE A 11 19.85 -37.74 -48.42
C ILE A 11 20.66 -37.41 -47.16
N PHE A 12 20.81 -36.12 -46.84
CA PHE A 12 21.32 -35.63 -45.56
C PHE A 12 20.18 -35.66 -44.52
N ILE A 13 20.25 -36.60 -43.57
CA ILE A 13 19.40 -36.58 -42.38
C ILE A 13 20.13 -35.72 -41.33
N SER A 14 19.70 -34.49 -41.14
CA SER A 14 20.11 -33.66 -40.00
C SER A 14 19.44 -34.17 -38.73
N LEU A 15 20.18 -34.93 -37.94
CA LEU A 15 19.90 -35.14 -36.52
C LEU A 15 20.07 -33.78 -35.81
N ASN A 16 18.99 -33.03 -35.69
CA ASN A 16 18.90 -31.97 -34.70
C ASN A 16 18.82 -32.62 -33.32
N THR A 17 19.96 -32.61 -32.63
CA THR A 17 20.05 -32.79 -31.19
C THR A 17 19.21 -31.70 -30.52
N TYR A 18 18.07 -32.08 -29.96
CA TYR A 18 17.41 -31.25 -28.97
C TYR A 18 18.37 -31.13 -27.78
N ALA A 19 18.82 -29.90 -27.54
CA ALA A 19 19.62 -29.53 -26.40
C ALA A 19 18.96 -30.02 -25.11
N SER A 20 19.75 -30.71 -24.30
CA SER A 20 19.43 -31.16 -22.96
C SER A 20 18.96 -30.00 -22.07
N LEU A 21 18.06 -30.31 -21.13
CA LEU A 21 17.87 -29.53 -19.91
C LEU A 21 19.26 -29.12 -19.38
N SER A 22 19.47 -27.84 -19.09
CA SER A 22 20.73 -27.38 -18.53
C SER A 22 21.04 -28.18 -17.26
N ASP A 23 22.11 -28.96 -17.28
CA ASP A 23 22.71 -29.52 -16.07
C ASP A 23 23.11 -28.35 -15.16
N LYS A 24 22.24 -27.99 -14.21
CA LYS A 24 22.60 -27.08 -13.12
C LYS A 24 23.71 -27.77 -12.36
N THR A 25 24.94 -27.31 -12.54
CA THR A 25 26.07 -27.84 -11.80
C THR A 25 25.93 -27.40 -10.35
N ASP A 26 25.97 -28.35 -9.42
CA ASP A 26 26.01 -28.08 -7.98
C ASP A 26 27.38 -27.54 -7.54
N THR A 27 28.22 -27.13 -8.48
CA THR A 27 29.56 -26.58 -8.24
C THR A 27 29.83 -25.44 -9.21
N LEU A 28 30.42 -24.37 -8.68
CA LEU A 28 30.93 -23.22 -9.42
C LEU A 28 32.42 -23.06 -9.16
N HIS A 29 33.16 -22.69 -10.20
CA HIS A 29 34.57 -22.31 -10.12
C HIS A 29 34.73 -20.84 -10.52
N ILE A 30 34.83 -19.96 -9.53
CA ILE A 30 34.81 -18.49 -9.69
C ILE A 30 35.84 -17.85 -8.76
N ASP A 31 36.47 -16.76 -9.19
CA ASP A 31 37.40 -15.98 -8.34
C ASP A 31 36.59 -14.98 -7.49
N LEU A 32 36.31 -15.34 -6.23
CA LEU A 32 35.50 -14.54 -5.28
C LEU A 32 36.34 -13.47 -4.58
N ASP A 33 37.56 -13.82 -4.18
CA ASP A 33 38.42 -12.94 -3.38
C ASP A 33 39.37 -12.05 -4.21
N LYS A 34 39.37 -12.24 -5.54
CA LYS A 34 40.07 -11.46 -6.57
C LYS A 34 41.58 -11.62 -6.52
N ASP A 35 42.05 -12.83 -6.24
CA ASP A 35 43.47 -13.19 -6.27
C ASP A 35 43.92 -13.87 -7.58
N SER A 36 43.04 -13.91 -8.59
CA SER A 36 43.23 -14.60 -9.88
C SER A 36 43.30 -16.13 -9.81
N ILE A 37 43.00 -16.73 -8.66
CA ILE A 37 42.86 -18.17 -8.47
C ILE A 37 41.36 -18.49 -8.34
N LYS A 38 40.90 -19.55 -8.98
CA LYS A 38 39.48 -19.94 -8.90
C LYS A 38 39.17 -20.55 -7.53
N ASP A 39 38.17 -20.01 -6.87
CA ASP A 39 37.53 -20.59 -5.69
C ASP A 39 36.49 -21.63 -6.08
N ILE A 40 35.99 -22.36 -5.08
CA ILE A 40 34.99 -23.39 -5.26
C ILE A 40 33.76 -23.05 -4.42
N VAL A 41 32.59 -23.00 -5.06
CA VAL A 41 31.29 -22.92 -4.40
C VAL A 41 30.51 -24.19 -4.73
N ILE A 42 29.95 -24.86 -3.74
CA ILE A 42 29.19 -26.11 -3.90
C ILE A 42 27.84 -25.96 -3.22
N PHE A 43 26.78 -26.43 -3.86
CA PHE A 43 25.51 -26.69 -3.20
C PHE A 43 25.42 -28.19 -2.89
N ASP A 44 25.66 -28.55 -1.63
CA ASP A 44 25.56 -29.94 -1.21
C ASP A 44 24.09 -30.31 -1.02
N ARG A 45 23.49 -30.96 -2.02
CA ARG A 45 22.09 -31.41 -1.96
C ARG A 45 21.83 -32.46 -0.88
N LYS A 46 22.84 -33.20 -0.43
CA LYS A 46 22.67 -34.25 0.58
C LYS A 46 22.41 -33.65 1.95
N TYR A 47 23.10 -32.56 2.29
CA TYR A 47 22.90 -31.87 3.56
C TYR A 47 22.11 -30.57 3.42
N ALA A 48 21.78 -30.16 2.19
CA ALA A 48 21.21 -28.86 1.89
C ALA A 48 22.04 -27.75 2.54
N THR A 49 23.31 -27.65 2.13
CA THR A 49 24.24 -26.62 2.61
C THR A 49 25.00 -25.99 1.45
N LEU A 50 25.47 -24.77 1.67
CA LEU A 50 26.42 -24.09 0.79
C LEU A 50 27.83 -24.27 1.33
N ILE A 51 28.75 -24.71 0.48
CA ILE A 51 30.16 -24.84 0.81
C ILE A 51 30.96 -23.88 -0.06
N CYS A 52 31.82 -23.08 0.56
CA CYS A 52 32.82 -22.26 -0.13
C CYS A 52 34.23 -22.66 0.29
N LYS A 53 35.17 -22.63 -0.66
CA LYS A 53 36.60 -22.84 -0.42
C LYS A 53 37.38 -21.75 -1.15
N LEU A 54 38.03 -20.88 -0.39
CA LEU A 54 38.75 -19.72 -0.92
C LEU A 54 40.25 -19.98 -1.07
N SER A 55 40.83 -19.59 -2.20
CA SER A 55 42.26 -19.67 -2.53
C SER A 55 43.11 -18.95 -1.50
N THR A 56 42.76 -17.71 -1.13
CA THR A 56 43.47 -16.92 -0.11
C THR A 56 43.42 -17.55 1.29
N GLN A 57 42.51 -18.50 1.52
CA GLN A 57 42.36 -19.23 2.77
C GLN A 57 42.78 -20.70 2.66
N LYS A 58 43.67 -21.01 1.69
CA LYS A 58 44.20 -22.36 1.46
C LYS A 58 43.09 -23.39 1.26
N PHE A 59 41.98 -22.98 0.64
CA PHE A 59 40.79 -23.79 0.38
C PHE A 59 40.18 -24.43 1.64
N LYS A 60 40.32 -23.78 2.81
CA LYS A 60 39.59 -24.18 4.02
C LYS A 60 38.09 -24.14 3.75
N THR A 61 37.38 -25.19 4.16
CA THR A 61 35.93 -25.30 4.02
C THR A 61 35.21 -24.27 4.89
N ILE A 62 34.33 -23.49 4.27
CA ILE A 62 33.35 -22.61 4.91
C ILE A 62 31.98 -23.15 4.52
N THR A 63 31.23 -23.68 5.48
CA THR A 63 29.90 -24.26 5.24
C THR A 63 28.85 -23.36 5.87
N SER A 64 27.71 -23.21 5.21
CA SER A 64 26.51 -22.65 5.84
C SER A 64 25.95 -23.55 6.93
N GLU A 65 24.93 -23.07 7.62
CA GLU A 65 24.06 -23.95 8.38
C GLU A 65 23.14 -24.73 7.41
N ASP A 66 22.46 -25.75 7.93
CA ASP A 66 21.55 -26.61 7.16
C ASP A 66 20.28 -25.85 6.75
N PHE A 67 19.75 -26.20 5.58
CA PHE A 67 18.47 -25.68 5.10
C PHE A 67 17.34 -26.72 5.23
N GLU A 68 16.14 -26.23 5.52
CA GLU A 68 14.88 -26.96 5.67
C GLU A 68 13.95 -26.72 4.48
N PHE A 69 14.37 -27.09 3.26
CA PHE A 69 13.54 -26.93 2.05
C PHE A 69 13.68 -28.05 1.01
N GLU A 70 12.85 -27.98 -0.04
CA GLU A 70 12.88 -28.90 -1.19
C GLU A 70 14.13 -28.68 -2.06
N ARG A 71 15.03 -29.67 -2.03
CA ARG A 71 16.36 -29.58 -2.62
C ARG A 71 16.38 -29.63 -4.14
N VAL A 72 15.34 -30.17 -4.77
CA VAL A 72 15.30 -30.43 -6.23
C VAL A 72 15.22 -29.13 -7.02
N SER A 73 14.49 -28.15 -6.50
CA SER A 73 14.25 -26.89 -7.21
C SER A 73 15.28 -25.80 -6.88
N SER A 74 16.23 -26.13 -6.02
CA SER A 74 17.28 -25.24 -5.54
C SER A 74 18.60 -25.40 -6.31
N GLY A 75 19.45 -24.38 -6.26
CA GLY A 75 20.77 -24.40 -6.88
C GLY A 75 21.57 -23.13 -6.66
N ILE A 76 22.71 -23.04 -7.35
CA ILE A 76 23.63 -21.91 -7.27
C ILE A 76 23.95 -21.36 -8.66
N ASN A 77 24.12 -20.04 -8.77
CA ASN A 77 24.56 -19.36 -9.98
C ASN A 77 25.68 -18.37 -9.68
N ALA A 78 26.60 -18.15 -10.63
CA ALA A 78 27.57 -17.06 -10.53
C ALA A 78 26.89 -15.70 -10.74
N THR A 79 27.38 -14.66 -10.05
CA THR A 79 26.97 -13.26 -10.25
C THR A 79 28.19 -12.39 -10.49
N LYS A 80 27.97 -11.12 -10.87
CA LYS A 80 29.07 -10.15 -11.06
C LYS A 80 29.85 -9.87 -9.77
N ARG A 81 29.25 -10.09 -8.60
CA ARG A 81 29.83 -9.77 -7.27
C ARG A 81 30.25 -11.01 -6.49
N GLY A 82 29.80 -12.19 -6.91
CA GLY A 82 30.11 -13.46 -6.26
C GLY A 82 29.20 -14.56 -6.80
N PHE A 83 28.29 -15.06 -5.96
CA PHE A 83 27.32 -16.08 -6.36
C PHE A 83 25.96 -15.83 -5.71
N GLU A 84 24.93 -16.49 -6.22
CA GLU A 84 23.61 -16.54 -5.59
C GLU A 84 23.19 -17.97 -5.33
N PHE A 85 22.54 -18.17 -4.20
CA PHE A 85 21.71 -19.33 -3.95
C PHE A 85 20.28 -19.03 -4.43
N VAL A 86 19.66 -19.99 -5.11
CA VAL A 86 18.30 -19.87 -5.67
C VAL A 86 17.47 -21.02 -5.16
N ASN A 87 16.29 -20.71 -4.64
CA ASN A 87 15.25 -21.67 -4.30
C ASN A 87 13.97 -21.23 -5.00
N ASN A 88 13.57 -21.95 -6.05
CA ASN A 88 12.37 -21.63 -6.81
C ASN A 88 11.32 -22.71 -6.59
N ASN A 89 10.24 -22.39 -5.89
CA ASN A 89 9.05 -23.21 -5.90
C ASN A 89 8.05 -22.65 -6.93
N MET A 90 7.19 -23.50 -7.50
CA MET A 90 6.31 -23.20 -8.63
C MET A 90 5.64 -21.81 -8.54
N ARG A 91 5.13 -21.47 -7.35
CA ARG A 91 4.37 -20.23 -7.12
C ARG A 91 5.11 -19.18 -6.29
N ALA A 92 6.25 -19.52 -5.70
CA ALA A 92 7.02 -18.62 -4.86
C ALA A 92 8.48 -19.05 -4.83
N GLY A 93 9.40 -18.11 -4.76
CA GLY A 93 10.81 -18.44 -4.70
C GLY A 93 11.65 -17.27 -4.22
N TYR A 94 12.89 -17.56 -3.89
CA TYR A 94 13.84 -16.58 -3.41
C TYR A 94 15.26 -16.80 -3.91
N ARG A 95 16.04 -15.73 -3.81
CA ARG A 95 17.46 -15.70 -4.12
C ARG A 95 18.20 -14.98 -3.03
N SER A 96 19.37 -15.50 -2.68
CA SER A 96 20.29 -14.93 -1.71
C SER A 96 21.65 -14.76 -2.37
N GLU A 97 22.08 -13.52 -2.55
CA GLU A 97 23.34 -13.16 -3.22
C GLU A 97 24.43 -12.95 -2.18
N PHE A 98 25.58 -13.58 -2.41
CA PHE A 98 26.75 -13.55 -1.57
C PHE A 98 27.95 -12.93 -2.30
N ALA A 99 28.78 -12.22 -1.56
CA ALA A 99 30.06 -11.70 -2.05
C ALA A 99 31.14 -11.77 -0.97
N TYR A 100 32.39 -11.77 -1.40
CA TYR A 100 33.53 -11.68 -0.50
C TYR A 100 33.70 -10.26 0.05
N ASP A 101 33.68 -10.13 1.37
CA ASP A 101 34.04 -8.90 2.06
C ASP A 101 35.54 -8.90 2.36
N LYS A 102 36.27 -8.00 1.70
CA LYS A 102 37.72 -7.84 1.84
C LYS A 102 38.15 -7.39 3.24
N THR A 103 37.28 -6.69 3.97
CA THR A 103 37.58 -6.16 5.30
C THR A 103 37.59 -7.27 6.33
N THR A 104 36.54 -8.09 6.33
CA THR A 104 36.36 -9.17 7.30
C THR A 104 36.92 -10.51 6.81
N LYS A 105 37.30 -10.59 5.54
CA LYS A 105 37.77 -11.80 4.85
C LYS A 105 36.76 -12.95 4.91
N LYS A 106 35.48 -12.62 4.76
CA LYS A 106 34.35 -13.57 4.86
C LYS A 106 33.42 -13.42 3.67
N ILE A 107 32.69 -14.50 3.37
CA ILE A 107 31.58 -14.46 2.42
C ILE A 107 30.35 -13.91 3.13
N GLN A 108 29.86 -12.77 2.67
CA GLN A 108 28.75 -12.03 3.25
C GLN A 108 27.51 -12.13 2.35
N LEU A 109 26.33 -12.27 2.95
CA LEU A 109 25.05 -12.07 2.28
C LEU A 109 24.85 -10.57 2.01
N ILE A 110 24.71 -10.20 0.74
CA ILE A 110 24.64 -8.79 0.32
C ILE A 110 23.30 -8.39 -0.27
N SER A 111 22.47 -9.35 -0.67
CA SER A 111 21.17 -9.08 -1.24
C SER A 111 20.26 -10.30 -1.11
N MET A 112 18.97 -10.06 -0.90
CA MET A 112 17.93 -11.09 -1.02
C MET A 112 16.83 -10.60 -1.94
N LYS A 113 16.24 -11.52 -2.70
CA LYS A 113 15.10 -11.28 -3.58
C LYS A 113 14.08 -12.38 -3.38
N ARG A 114 12.80 -12.06 -3.53
CA ARG A 114 11.70 -13.03 -3.56
C ARG A 114 10.64 -12.64 -4.56
N TYR A 115 9.90 -13.64 -5.03
CA TYR A 115 8.70 -13.45 -5.82
C TYR A 115 7.58 -14.35 -5.29
N GLU A 116 6.34 -13.92 -5.52
CA GLU A 116 5.14 -14.71 -5.31
C GLU A 116 4.20 -14.48 -6.49
N LEU A 117 3.74 -15.56 -7.09
CA LEU A 117 2.73 -15.52 -8.16
C LEU A 117 1.30 -15.48 -7.60
N GLY A 118 1.17 -15.46 -6.27
CA GLY A 118 -0.09 -15.55 -5.54
C GLY A 118 -0.67 -16.97 -5.50
N PRO A 119 -1.65 -17.24 -4.62
CA PRO A 119 -2.44 -18.48 -4.60
C PRO A 119 -3.44 -18.53 -5.77
N ALA A 120 -4.16 -19.66 -5.96
CA ALA A 120 -5.08 -19.83 -7.09
C ALA A 120 -6.23 -18.81 -7.09
N ASN A 121 -6.56 -18.26 -5.92
CA ASN A 121 -7.49 -17.15 -5.70
C ASN A 121 -6.82 -15.76 -5.76
N ASN A 122 -5.57 -15.66 -6.22
CA ASN A 122 -4.85 -14.41 -6.50
C ASN A 122 -4.68 -13.43 -5.31
N ASP A 123 -4.61 -13.90 -4.06
CA ASP A 123 -4.47 -13.04 -2.86
C ASP A 123 -3.07 -12.42 -2.68
N GLY A 124 -2.66 -11.61 -3.66
CA GLY A 124 -1.39 -10.91 -3.70
C GLY A 124 -0.36 -11.59 -4.60
N SER A 125 0.32 -10.81 -5.43
CA SER A 125 1.41 -11.29 -6.28
C SER A 125 2.44 -10.20 -6.51
N GLY A 126 3.68 -10.56 -6.81
CA GLY A 126 4.73 -9.60 -7.09
C GLY A 126 6.10 -10.08 -6.67
N GLU A 127 7.00 -9.13 -6.51
CA GLU A 127 8.38 -9.39 -6.15
C GLU A 127 8.94 -8.31 -5.24
N SER A 128 9.96 -8.67 -4.47
CA SER A 128 10.68 -7.71 -3.66
C SER A 128 12.14 -8.09 -3.50
N SER A 129 12.94 -7.09 -3.11
CA SER A 129 14.36 -7.25 -2.88
C SER A 129 14.84 -6.34 -1.75
N ILE A 130 15.96 -6.72 -1.15
CA ILE A 130 16.74 -5.88 -0.24
C ILE A 130 18.18 -5.87 -0.71
N ASP A 131 18.75 -4.66 -0.81
CA ASP A 131 20.20 -4.46 -0.82
C ASP A 131 20.68 -4.24 0.62
N MET A 132 21.44 -5.20 1.15
CA MET A 132 21.89 -5.19 2.54
C MET A 132 23.10 -4.26 2.77
N LEU A 133 23.80 -3.84 1.72
CA LEU A 133 24.92 -2.91 1.83
C LEU A 133 24.44 -1.48 2.07
N ILE A 134 23.31 -1.11 1.45
CA ILE A 134 22.68 0.21 1.62
C ILE A 134 21.36 0.16 2.40
N ASN A 135 20.99 -1.01 2.95
CA ASN A 135 19.79 -1.25 3.73
C ASN A 135 18.50 -0.77 3.04
N THR A 136 18.41 -0.97 1.72
CA THR A 136 17.29 -0.46 0.92
C THR A 136 16.42 -1.62 0.44
N TYR A 137 15.16 -1.58 0.83
CA TYR A 137 14.11 -2.47 0.36
C TYR A 137 13.38 -1.87 -0.85
N GLN A 138 13.03 -2.73 -1.81
CA GLN A 138 12.15 -2.40 -2.93
C GLN A 138 11.12 -3.51 -3.14
N GLY A 139 9.85 -3.15 -3.29
CA GLY A 139 8.75 -4.11 -3.50
C GLY A 139 7.79 -3.65 -4.60
N SER A 140 7.57 -4.51 -5.58
CA SER A 140 6.57 -4.34 -6.65
C SER A 140 5.49 -5.39 -6.47
N TRP A 141 4.37 -4.99 -5.89
CA TRP A 141 3.30 -5.90 -5.48
C TRP A 141 1.97 -5.55 -6.16
N ASN A 142 1.08 -6.53 -6.16
CA ASN A 142 -0.32 -6.42 -6.51
C ASN A 142 -1.14 -6.97 -5.34
N TYR A 143 -2.37 -6.48 -5.17
CA TYR A 143 -3.35 -7.05 -4.25
C TYR A 143 -4.64 -7.38 -4.98
N TYR A 144 -5.39 -8.38 -4.53
CA TYR A 144 -6.72 -8.66 -5.06
C TYR A 144 -7.76 -7.72 -4.45
N ASP A 145 -8.57 -7.10 -5.30
CA ASP A 145 -9.71 -6.26 -4.89
C ASP A 145 -10.99 -7.06 -5.14
N ASP A 146 -11.60 -7.59 -4.07
CA ASP A 146 -12.78 -8.46 -4.14
C ASP A 146 -13.99 -7.76 -4.78
N GLN A 147 -14.10 -6.44 -4.63
CA GLN A 147 -15.21 -5.66 -5.20
C GLN A 147 -15.08 -5.51 -6.72
N LYS A 148 -13.84 -5.46 -7.22
CA LYS A 148 -13.54 -5.30 -8.65
C LYS A 148 -13.18 -6.61 -9.33
N ASP A 149 -13.14 -7.70 -8.57
CA ASP A 149 -12.77 -9.04 -9.00
C ASP A 149 -11.47 -9.06 -9.82
N LYS A 150 -10.45 -8.33 -9.36
CA LYS A 150 -9.17 -8.21 -10.10
C LYS A 150 -7.97 -7.85 -9.23
N LEU A 151 -6.78 -8.16 -9.77
CA LEU A 151 -5.51 -7.70 -9.23
C LEU A 151 -5.30 -6.21 -9.51
N ILE A 152 -4.98 -5.46 -8.46
CA ILE A 152 -4.62 -4.05 -8.51
C ILE A 152 -3.15 -3.89 -8.20
N LYS A 153 -2.42 -3.25 -9.11
CA LYS A 153 -0.99 -2.96 -8.95
C LYS A 153 -0.77 -1.88 -7.90
N MET A 154 0.11 -2.15 -6.95
CA MET A 154 0.55 -1.18 -5.96
C MET A 154 1.68 -0.30 -6.55
N PRO A 155 1.79 0.97 -6.12
CA PRO A 155 2.98 1.76 -6.39
C PRO A 155 4.24 1.04 -5.86
N LEU A 156 5.36 1.25 -6.52
CA LEU A 156 6.64 0.71 -6.09
C LEU A 156 6.96 1.17 -4.66
N ILE A 157 7.10 0.23 -3.74
CA ILE A 157 7.46 0.50 -2.36
C ILE A 157 8.98 0.62 -2.28
N ARG A 158 9.50 1.72 -1.74
CA ARG A 158 10.92 1.91 -1.45
C ARG A 158 11.08 2.43 -0.03
N GLN A 159 11.83 1.71 0.80
CA GLN A 159 12.09 2.13 2.17
C GLN A 159 13.37 1.52 2.73
N LYS A 160 13.82 2.04 3.87
CA LYS A 160 14.92 1.45 4.61
C LYS A 160 14.46 0.14 5.27
N MET A 161 15.25 -0.91 5.13
CA MET A 161 15.09 -2.17 5.88
C MET A 161 16.47 -2.59 6.35
N VAL A 162 16.64 -2.73 7.67
CA VAL A 162 17.92 -3.12 8.25
C VAL A 162 17.79 -4.56 8.74
N LEU A 163 18.66 -5.41 8.24
CA LEU A 163 18.83 -6.79 8.70
C LEU A 163 20.22 -6.95 9.30
N PRO A 164 20.43 -7.91 10.23
CA PRO A 164 21.76 -8.23 10.72
C PRO A 164 22.71 -8.58 9.57
N ILE A 165 23.98 -8.22 9.73
CA ILE A 165 25.03 -8.69 8.82
C ILE A 165 25.13 -10.20 8.98
N THR A 166 24.93 -10.93 7.88
CA THR A 166 25.01 -12.39 7.86
C THR A 166 26.17 -12.83 6.98
N TYR A 167 27.04 -13.67 7.54
CA TYR A 167 28.06 -14.38 6.77
C TYR A 167 27.56 -15.77 6.39
N LEU A 168 28.14 -16.35 5.34
CA LEU A 168 27.79 -17.68 4.84
C LEU A 168 27.69 -18.72 5.97
N SER A 169 28.65 -18.70 6.90
CA SER A 169 28.72 -19.67 8.00
C SER A 169 27.58 -19.62 9.01
N ALA A 170 26.76 -18.57 8.99
CA ALA A 170 25.59 -18.39 9.85
C ALA A 170 24.31 -18.26 9.01
N TYR A 171 24.37 -18.55 7.71
CA TYR A 171 23.23 -18.45 6.81
C TYR A 171 22.42 -19.76 6.85
N ASN A 172 21.11 -19.63 7.05
CA ASN A 172 20.09 -20.69 7.00
C ASN A 172 18.75 -20.06 6.55
N ASP A 173 17.67 -20.85 6.54
CA ASP A 173 16.36 -20.36 6.13
C ASP A 173 15.75 -19.34 7.10
N ALA A 174 16.11 -19.36 8.38
CA ALA A 174 15.62 -18.37 9.35
C ALA A 174 16.02 -16.94 8.96
N VAL A 175 17.17 -16.78 8.31
CA VAL A 175 17.60 -15.47 7.76
C VAL A 175 16.64 -15.00 6.67
N PHE A 176 16.24 -15.89 5.76
CA PHE A 176 15.29 -15.58 4.71
C PHE A 176 13.87 -15.36 5.25
N PHE A 177 13.40 -16.22 6.17
CA PHE A 177 12.07 -16.09 6.77
C PHE A 177 11.90 -14.76 7.51
N LYS A 178 12.93 -14.29 8.21
CA LYS A 178 12.93 -12.96 8.83
C LYS A 178 12.77 -11.84 7.78
N PHE A 179 13.42 -11.96 6.63
CA PHE A 179 13.21 -11.03 5.51
C PHE A 179 11.77 -11.11 4.97
N GLN A 180 11.26 -12.33 4.78
CA GLN A 180 9.89 -12.58 4.31
C GLN A 180 8.84 -11.98 5.25
N ASP A 181 8.96 -12.14 6.56
CA ASP A 181 8.04 -11.59 7.56
C ASP A 181 7.99 -10.05 7.49
N LEU A 182 9.17 -9.41 7.37
CA LEU A 182 9.24 -7.97 7.21
C LEU A 182 8.59 -7.51 5.90
N CYS A 183 8.78 -8.24 4.80
CA CYS A 183 8.11 -7.96 3.53
C CYS A 183 6.58 -8.03 3.66
N VAL A 184 6.06 -9.06 4.31
CA VAL A 184 4.61 -9.24 4.53
C VAL A 184 4.05 -8.07 5.34
N LYS A 185 4.75 -7.65 6.40
CA LYS A 185 4.37 -6.48 7.20
C LYS A 185 4.33 -5.20 6.36
N ILE A 186 5.35 -4.97 5.55
CA ILE A 186 5.43 -3.79 4.67
C ILE A 186 4.29 -3.79 3.64
N PHE A 187 4.05 -4.94 3.00
CA PHE A 187 2.95 -5.11 2.05
C PHE A 187 1.60 -4.79 2.71
N GLY A 188 1.31 -5.39 3.87
CA GLY A 188 0.07 -5.16 4.60
C GLY A 188 -0.16 -3.70 4.98
N GLN A 189 0.89 -3.01 5.45
CA GLN A 189 0.84 -1.58 5.78
C GLN A 189 0.51 -0.73 4.56
N HIS A 190 1.18 -0.95 3.43
CA HIS A 190 0.95 -0.18 2.21
C HIS A 190 -0.40 -0.51 1.56
N LYS A 191 -0.84 -1.78 1.59
CA LYS A 191 -2.19 -2.18 1.16
C LYS A 191 -3.25 -1.44 1.97
N ALA A 192 -3.13 -1.45 3.29
CA ALA A 192 -4.05 -0.73 4.17
C ALA A 192 -4.07 0.79 3.88
N GLU A 193 -2.91 1.41 3.66
CA GLU A 193 -2.84 2.83 3.34
C GLU A 193 -3.49 3.16 1.98
N LEU A 194 -3.28 2.33 0.96
CA LEU A 194 -3.91 2.48 -0.36
C LEU A 194 -5.43 2.33 -0.26
N LEU A 195 -5.89 1.30 0.45
CA LEU A 195 -7.32 1.07 0.67
C LEU A 195 -7.95 2.25 1.43
N ARG A 196 -7.25 2.77 2.46
CA ARG A 196 -7.69 3.96 3.19
C ARG A 196 -7.78 5.17 2.27
N LYS A 197 -6.74 5.48 1.50
CA LYS A 197 -6.72 6.60 0.54
C LYS A 197 -7.84 6.49 -0.49
N ASN A 198 -8.10 5.31 -1.02
CA ASN A 198 -9.18 5.10 -2.00
C ASN A 198 -10.57 5.28 -1.38
N LYS A 199 -10.70 4.96 -0.09
CA LYS A 199 -11.93 5.12 0.71
C LYS A 199 -12.04 6.49 1.37
N THR A 200 -11.12 7.42 1.13
CA THR A 200 -11.10 8.71 1.81
C THR A 200 -11.24 9.86 0.83
N GLN A 201 -12.16 10.78 1.09
CA GLN A 201 -12.23 12.07 0.43
C GLN A 201 -11.53 13.11 1.32
N THR A 202 -10.52 13.80 0.79
CA THR A 202 -9.80 14.85 1.51
C THR A 202 -10.00 16.20 0.82
N PHE A 203 -10.26 17.23 1.61
CA PHE A 203 -10.29 18.62 1.20
C PHE A 203 -9.29 19.43 2.02
N LYS A 204 -8.50 20.28 1.36
CA LYS A 204 -7.57 21.20 2.01
C LYS A 204 -7.66 22.57 1.39
N LYS A 205 -7.85 23.61 2.22
CA LYS A 205 -7.91 25.00 1.77
C LYS A 205 -7.19 25.92 2.74
N THR A 206 -6.31 26.75 2.20
CA THR A 206 -5.68 27.86 2.93
C THR A 206 -6.45 29.15 2.64
N PHE A 207 -6.70 29.95 3.66
CA PHE A 207 -7.37 31.24 3.53
C PHE A 207 -6.82 32.26 4.54
N ILE A 208 -6.96 33.54 4.23
CA ILE A 208 -6.56 34.65 5.11
C ILE A 208 -7.82 35.35 5.60
N ASN A 209 -7.90 35.61 6.90
CA ASN A 209 -8.95 36.41 7.52
C ASN A 209 -8.30 37.47 8.44
N PRO A 210 -9.07 38.35 9.12
CA PRO A 210 -8.49 39.34 10.04
C PRO A 210 -7.67 38.76 11.19
N VAL A 211 -7.78 37.46 11.46
CA VAL A 211 -7.02 36.74 12.49
C VAL A 211 -5.72 36.16 11.93
N GLY A 212 -5.52 36.15 10.61
CA GLY A 212 -4.29 35.72 9.96
C GLY A 212 -4.49 34.61 8.93
N LYS A 213 -3.41 33.86 8.66
CA LYS A 213 -3.41 32.73 7.72
C LYS A 213 -3.96 31.48 8.43
N ASN A 214 -4.98 30.87 7.84
CA ASN A 214 -5.64 29.67 8.34
C ASN A 214 -5.54 28.56 7.29
N THR A 215 -5.46 27.31 7.72
CA THR A 215 -5.55 26.13 6.86
C THR A 215 -6.63 25.21 7.41
N LEU A 216 -7.64 24.93 6.59
CA LEU A 216 -8.67 23.94 6.85
C LEU A 216 -8.33 22.64 6.14
N GLU A 217 -8.39 21.53 6.86
CA GLU A 217 -8.31 20.17 6.34
C GLU A 217 -9.59 19.42 6.75
N VAL A 218 -10.24 18.75 5.81
CA VAL A 218 -11.42 17.89 6.05
C VAL A 218 -11.18 16.53 5.42
N GLU A 219 -11.44 15.47 6.16
CA GLU A 219 -11.25 14.09 5.76
C GLU A 219 -12.54 13.32 6.01
N VAL A 220 -13.11 12.69 4.98
CA VAL A 220 -14.28 11.81 5.09
C VAL A 220 -13.85 10.40 4.71
N PHE A 221 -14.01 9.45 5.62
CA PHE A 221 -13.73 8.02 5.41
C PHE A 221 -15.03 7.29 5.04
N ASN A 222 -14.97 6.45 4.01
CA ASN A 222 -16.12 5.88 3.31
C ASN A 222 -17.16 6.95 2.97
N PRO A 223 -16.80 8.01 2.20
CA PRO A 223 -17.74 9.03 1.81
C PRO A 223 -18.79 8.42 0.88
N CYS A 224 -20.01 8.92 0.99
CA CYS A 224 -21.01 8.77 -0.03
C CYS A 224 -20.48 9.29 -1.38
N ARG A 225 -20.68 8.51 -2.43
CA ARG A 225 -20.49 8.94 -3.82
C ARG A 225 -21.82 8.76 -4.54
N LEU A 226 -22.54 9.84 -4.78
CA LEU A 226 -23.90 9.82 -5.33
C LEU A 226 -24.06 8.96 -6.61
N ASN A 227 -22.99 8.85 -7.41
CA ASN A 227 -22.98 8.09 -8.67
C ASN A 227 -22.42 6.65 -8.56
N ASP A 228 -22.07 6.19 -7.36
CA ASP A 228 -21.31 4.95 -7.12
C ASP A 228 -21.84 4.21 -5.88
N PRO A 229 -23.07 3.63 -5.94
CA PRO A 229 -23.61 2.81 -4.87
C PRO A 229 -22.79 1.51 -4.68
N PRO A 230 -22.85 0.85 -3.50
CA PRO A 230 -23.82 1.01 -2.43
C PRO A 230 -23.54 2.17 -1.46
N PHE A 231 -24.58 2.63 -0.77
CA PHE A 231 -24.52 3.74 0.20
C PHE A 231 -24.51 3.23 1.65
N ASP A 232 -23.73 2.19 1.91
CA ASP A 232 -23.54 1.60 3.23
C ASP A 232 -22.07 1.17 3.45
N ALA A 233 -21.67 1.11 4.72
CA ALA A 233 -20.36 0.64 5.17
C ALA A 233 -20.41 0.23 6.65
N GLU A 234 -19.40 -0.50 7.12
CA GLU A 234 -19.26 -0.78 8.56
C GLU A 234 -18.89 0.46 9.38
N LEU A 235 -18.25 1.46 8.75
CA LEU A 235 -17.77 2.67 9.39
C LEU A 235 -17.83 3.83 8.40
N CYS A 236 -18.29 4.99 8.84
CA CYS A 236 -18.24 6.24 8.07
C CYS A 236 -17.90 7.38 9.02
N THR A 237 -16.83 8.12 8.76
CA THR A 237 -16.34 9.16 9.70
C THR A 237 -16.00 10.43 8.96
N ILE A 238 -16.17 11.58 9.62
CA ILE A 238 -15.66 12.87 9.15
C ILE A 238 -14.76 13.48 10.22
N ALA A 239 -13.56 13.90 9.82
CA ALA A 239 -12.63 14.66 10.63
C ALA A 239 -12.41 16.03 9.99
N ALA A 240 -12.36 17.07 10.81
CA ALA A 240 -12.02 18.41 10.37
C ALA A 240 -10.95 19.02 11.27
N ARG A 241 -10.05 19.79 10.67
CA ARG A 241 -8.90 20.37 11.35
C ARG A 241 -8.69 21.80 10.86
N LEU A 242 -8.65 22.75 11.80
CA LEU A 242 -8.35 24.15 11.56
C LEU A 242 -7.00 24.50 12.18
N ILE A 243 -6.04 24.89 11.33
CA ILE A 243 -4.68 25.25 11.72
C ILE A 243 -4.49 26.75 11.52
N ASN A 244 -4.07 27.44 12.58
CA ASN A 244 -3.70 28.85 12.54
C ASN A 244 -2.55 29.15 13.52
N ASP A 245 -2.19 30.42 13.60
CA ASP A 245 -1.19 30.98 14.50
C ASP A 245 -1.49 30.75 15.99
N LYS A 246 -2.77 30.58 16.36
CA LYS A 246 -3.19 30.26 17.72
C LYS A 246 -3.20 28.75 18.03
N GLY A 247 -3.02 27.89 17.04
CA GLY A 247 -2.89 26.45 17.24
C GLY A 247 -3.61 25.59 16.22
N ASP A 248 -3.87 24.35 16.63
CA ASP A 248 -4.43 23.27 15.82
C ASP A 248 -5.68 22.72 16.50
N VAL A 249 -6.86 23.03 15.95
CA VAL A 249 -8.15 22.60 16.49
C VAL A 249 -8.69 21.48 15.63
N LYS A 250 -9.02 20.35 16.25
CA LYS A 250 -9.52 19.15 15.56
C LYS A 250 -10.92 18.82 16.02
N PHE A 251 -11.71 18.26 15.11
CA PHE A 251 -13.01 17.68 15.37
C PHE A 251 -13.10 16.34 14.65
N PHE A 252 -13.77 15.38 15.28
CA PHE A 252 -13.98 14.04 14.76
C PHE A 252 -15.42 13.62 15.03
N TYR A 253 -16.09 13.08 14.03
CA TYR A 253 -17.44 12.53 14.13
C TYR A 253 -17.47 11.15 13.49
N ASP A 254 -17.93 10.18 14.28
CA ASP A 254 -18.21 8.81 13.86
C ASP A 254 -19.72 8.71 13.59
N TYR A 255 -20.09 8.41 12.35
CA TYR A 255 -21.49 8.36 11.93
C TYR A 255 -22.11 7.02 12.37
N PRO A 256 -23.09 7.02 13.29
CA PRO A 256 -23.61 5.79 13.89
C PRO A 256 -24.36 4.89 12.89
N ASP A 257 -24.93 5.48 11.83
CA ASP A 257 -25.81 4.78 10.89
C ASP A 257 -25.12 4.44 9.56
N ALA A 258 -23.79 4.25 9.59
CA ALA A 258 -22.97 3.95 8.42
C ALA A 258 -23.49 2.75 7.59
N LYS A 259 -24.22 1.82 8.21
CA LYS A 259 -24.82 0.64 7.56
C LYS A 259 -26.08 0.94 6.75
N MET A 260 -26.63 2.14 6.87
CA MET A 260 -27.88 2.55 6.21
C MET A 260 -27.69 3.78 5.31
N SER A 261 -26.71 4.61 5.62
CA SER A 261 -26.33 5.78 4.83
C SER A 261 -24.86 6.14 5.05
N LEU A 262 -24.30 6.96 4.17
CA LEU A 262 -22.92 7.46 4.25
C LEU A 262 -22.87 8.99 4.22
N ILE A 263 -21.81 9.56 4.78
CA ILE A 263 -21.57 11.00 4.77
C ILE A 263 -21.21 11.46 3.36
N TYR A 264 -21.97 12.40 2.82
CA TYR A 264 -21.63 13.16 1.62
C TYR A 264 -21.06 14.53 1.98
N LEU A 265 -19.93 14.90 1.36
CA LEU A 265 -19.31 16.22 1.52
C LEU A 265 -19.12 16.86 0.15
N ASP A 266 -19.76 18.02 -0.07
CA ASP A 266 -19.41 18.93 -1.17
C ASP A 266 -18.49 20.05 -0.64
N PRO A 267 -17.18 20.03 -0.95
CA PRO A 267 -16.27 21.05 -0.48
C PRO A 267 -16.56 22.46 -1.01
N LYS A 268 -17.33 22.60 -2.11
CA LYS A 268 -17.73 23.91 -2.65
C LYS A 268 -18.69 24.66 -1.71
N GLU A 269 -19.37 23.92 -0.85
CA GLU A 269 -20.36 24.46 0.07
C GLU A 269 -19.79 24.90 1.42
N ILE A 270 -18.50 24.62 1.66
CA ILE A 270 -17.81 25.06 2.87
C ILE A 270 -17.68 26.58 2.83
N THR A 271 -18.27 27.25 3.83
CA THR A 271 -18.25 28.71 3.91
C THR A 271 -17.30 29.20 5.00
N MET A 272 -16.60 30.30 4.70
CA MET A 272 -15.71 31.01 5.61
C MET A 272 -16.18 32.46 5.67
N GLN A 273 -16.58 32.94 6.85
CA GLN A 273 -17.16 34.28 7.02
C GLN A 273 -16.88 34.86 8.40
N LYS A 274 -17.22 36.14 8.60
CA LYS A 274 -17.02 36.84 9.86
C LYS A 274 -18.37 36.92 10.60
N VAL A 275 -18.43 36.40 11.82
CA VAL A 275 -19.61 36.50 12.70
C VAL A 275 -19.18 37.16 14.00
N ASN A 276 -19.70 38.38 14.24
CA ASN A 276 -19.33 39.19 15.40
C ASN A 276 -17.81 39.28 15.59
N GLU A 277 -17.17 39.77 14.54
CA GLU A 277 -15.73 39.98 14.42
C GLU A 277 -14.83 38.74 14.40
N SER A 278 -15.37 37.57 14.69
CA SER A 278 -14.63 36.32 14.72
C SER A 278 -14.78 35.58 13.40
N GLY A 279 -13.70 34.96 12.93
CA GLY A 279 -13.76 34.04 11.81
C GLY A 279 -14.60 32.81 12.16
N THR A 280 -15.50 32.44 11.27
CA THR A 280 -16.36 31.28 11.35
C THR A 280 -16.17 30.43 10.11
N VAL A 281 -15.97 29.13 10.29
CA VAL A 281 -15.99 28.13 9.21
C VAL A 281 -17.21 27.25 9.41
N LEU A 282 -18.06 27.12 8.39
CA LEU A 282 -19.18 26.19 8.38
C LEU A 282 -18.90 25.10 7.35
N ILE A 283 -18.89 23.84 7.81
CA ILE A 283 -18.64 22.66 6.99
C ILE A 283 -19.93 21.85 6.98
N PRO A 284 -20.83 22.09 6.01
CA PRO A 284 -22.01 21.25 5.83
C PRO A 284 -21.57 19.87 5.34
N PHE A 285 -22.21 18.84 5.86
CA PHE A 285 -22.16 17.50 5.32
C PHE A 285 -23.55 16.88 5.39
N TYR A 286 -23.81 16.03 4.41
CA TYR A 286 -25.10 15.42 4.15
C TYR A 286 -24.99 13.91 4.29
N TYR A 287 -26.09 13.25 4.05
CA TYR A 287 -26.20 11.80 4.13
C TYR A 287 -26.83 11.29 2.84
N CYS A 288 -26.36 10.17 2.32
CA CYS A 288 -27.01 9.51 1.20
C CYS A 288 -27.21 8.04 1.54
N GLY A 289 -28.34 7.47 1.12
CA GLY A 289 -28.74 6.10 1.45
C GLY A 289 -30.24 5.98 1.71
N ASN A 290 -30.70 4.76 1.93
CA ASN A 290 -32.13 4.43 1.98
C ASN A 290 -32.80 4.76 3.34
N SER A 291 -32.09 5.39 4.28
CA SER A 291 -32.65 5.74 5.60
C SER A 291 -33.44 7.06 5.61
N GLU A 292 -33.48 7.82 4.51
CA GLU A 292 -33.86 9.24 4.52
C GLU A 292 -34.97 9.60 3.53
N ASP A 293 -35.83 8.64 3.19
CA ASP A 293 -36.84 8.76 2.12
C ASP A 293 -37.86 9.90 2.32
N TYR A 294 -37.97 10.47 3.53
CA TYR A 294 -38.87 11.60 3.83
C TYR A 294 -38.25 12.74 4.66
N GLU A 295 -37.22 12.48 5.47
CA GLU A 295 -36.59 13.48 6.32
C GLU A 295 -35.26 13.93 5.71
N ARG A 296 -35.13 15.22 5.40
CA ARG A 296 -33.88 15.79 4.88
C ARG A 296 -32.99 16.23 6.03
N LYS A 297 -31.82 15.59 6.15
CA LYS A 297 -30.87 15.83 7.24
C LYS A 297 -29.62 16.51 6.73
N VAL A 298 -29.13 17.47 7.49
CA VAL A 298 -27.84 18.11 7.26
C VAL A 298 -27.15 18.34 8.58
N SER A 299 -25.85 18.14 8.58
CA SER A 299 -25.02 18.35 9.74
C SER A 299 -23.90 19.33 9.44
N TYR A 300 -23.46 20.02 10.47
CA TYR A 300 -22.48 21.09 10.37
C TYR A 300 -21.38 20.90 11.39
N ILE A 301 -20.15 20.79 10.91
CA ILE A 301 -18.98 21.09 11.74
C ILE A 301 -18.72 22.59 11.65
N ILE A 302 -18.69 23.25 12.80
CA ILE A 302 -18.52 24.70 12.90
C ILE A 302 -17.24 24.99 13.68
N PHE A 303 -16.31 25.74 13.09
CA PHE A 303 -15.23 26.34 13.85
C PHE A 303 -15.54 27.81 14.13
N TYR A 304 -15.62 28.16 15.41
CA TYR A 304 -15.83 29.54 15.85
C TYR A 304 -14.94 29.86 17.04
N LYS A 305 -14.14 30.93 16.95
CA LYS A 305 -13.16 31.32 17.98
C LYS A 305 -12.25 30.16 18.42
N ASN A 306 -11.77 29.37 17.45
CA ASN A 306 -10.93 28.17 17.68
C ASN A 306 -11.58 27.08 18.54
N LEU A 307 -12.91 27.04 18.59
CA LEU A 307 -13.66 25.94 19.19
C LEU A 307 -14.47 25.23 18.10
N PRO A 308 -14.44 23.89 18.06
CA PRO A 308 -15.28 23.13 17.16
C PRO A 308 -16.65 22.87 17.80
N TYR A 309 -17.69 22.87 16.96
CA TYR A 309 -19.05 22.51 17.33
C TYR A 309 -19.63 21.60 16.26
N LEU A 310 -20.57 20.74 16.67
CA LEU A 310 -21.34 19.89 15.78
C LEU A 310 -22.83 20.20 15.97
N CYS A 311 -23.53 20.43 14.87
CA CYS A 311 -24.96 20.62 14.88
C CYS A 311 -25.60 19.69 13.86
N HIS A 312 -26.73 19.08 14.23
CA HIS A 312 -27.55 18.29 13.31
C HIS A 312 -28.91 18.99 13.15
N LEU A 313 -29.38 19.09 11.91
CA LEU A 313 -30.62 19.76 11.55
C LEU A 313 -31.47 18.81 10.70
N GLY A 314 -32.72 18.60 11.11
CA GLY A 314 -33.74 17.89 10.32
C GLY A 314 -34.74 18.85 9.68
N TYR A 315 -35.13 18.53 8.44
CA TYR A 315 -36.08 19.30 7.64
C TYR A 315 -37.18 18.38 7.12
N ASP A 316 -38.41 18.90 7.14
CA ASP A 316 -39.55 18.32 6.46
C ASP A 316 -39.69 18.99 5.09
N CYS A 317 -39.69 18.19 4.02
CA CYS A 317 -39.79 18.68 2.65
C CYS A 317 -41.11 18.22 2.02
N GLN A 318 -41.88 19.19 1.56
CA GLN A 318 -43.15 18.95 0.89
C GLN A 318 -42.92 18.38 -0.52
N TYR A 319 -43.97 17.82 -1.11
CA TYR A 319 -43.93 17.33 -2.50
C TYR A 319 -43.54 18.43 -3.51
N SER A 320 -43.80 19.71 -3.20
CA SER A 320 -43.36 20.85 -4.01
C SER A 320 -41.85 21.06 -4.03
N GLY A 321 -41.10 20.36 -3.17
CA GLY A 321 -39.66 20.54 -2.95
C GLY A 321 -39.34 21.55 -1.85
N ASP A 322 -40.32 22.27 -1.32
CA ASP A 322 -40.12 23.26 -0.26
C ASP A 322 -39.84 22.58 1.10
N CYS A 323 -38.75 22.99 1.74
CA CYS A 323 -38.28 22.41 2.99
C CYS A 323 -38.38 23.39 4.16
N LYS A 324 -38.77 22.88 5.33
CA LYS A 324 -38.86 23.64 6.59
C LYS A 324 -38.12 22.92 7.70
N LEU A 325 -37.30 23.68 8.44
CA LEU A 325 -36.57 23.18 9.59
C LEU A 325 -37.55 22.75 10.69
N GLN A 326 -37.36 21.55 11.23
CA GLN A 326 -38.14 21.02 12.34
C GLN A 326 -37.39 21.27 13.66
N PRO A 327 -37.91 22.15 14.55
CA PRO A 327 -37.22 22.52 15.79
C PRO A 327 -36.86 21.33 16.69
N GLU A 328 -37.68 20.29 16.71
CA GLU A 328 -37.49 19.05 17.46
C GLU A 328 -36.36 18.17 16.90
N GLN A 329 -35.93 18.40 15.66
CA GLN A 329 -34.84 17.68 14.99
C GLN A 329 -33.54 18.51 14.95
N VAL A 330 -33.47 19.58 15.76
CA VAL A 330 -32.28 20.41 15.92
C VAL A 330 -31.50 19.96 17.15
N SER A 331 -30.24 19.56 16.97
CA SER A 331 -29.33 19.25 18.08
C SER A 331 -27.99 19.97 17.95
N GLY A 332 -27.33 20.22 19.09
CA GLY A 332 -26.03 20.90 19.16
C GLY A 332 -26.07 22.42 18.93
N VAL A 333 -27.21 22.98 18.54
CA VAL A 333 -27.35 24.44 18.32
C VAL A 333 -27.38 25.22 19.64
N ASN A 334 -27.88 24.61 20.70
CA ASN A 334 -27.96 25.19 22.05
C ASN A 334 -26.60 25.40 22.73
N ILE A 335 -25.56 24.69 22.31
CA ILE A 335 -24.19 24.86 22.83
C ILE A 335 -23.42 25.94 22.07
N LEU A 336 -23.96 26.49 20.98
CA LEU A 336 -23.35 27.60 20.26
C LEU A 336 -23.50 28.90 21.06
N PRO A 337 -22.51 29.81 21.02
CA PRO A 337 -22.69 31.17 21.52
C PRO A 337 -23.92 31.84 20.89
N LEU A 338 -24.74 32.56 21.68
CA LEU A 338 -26.04 33.12 21.23
C LEU A 338 -25.97 33.88 19.90
N VAL A 339 -24.91 34.67 19.70
CA VAL A 339 -24.71 35.44 18.46
C VAL A 339 -24.48 34.52 17.26
N LEU A 340 -23.73 33.44 17.45
CA LEU A 340 -23.51 32.42 16.42
C LEU A 340 -24.77 31.58 16.20
N GLN A 341 -25.52 31.25 17.25
CA GLN A 341 -26.77 30.49 17.16
C GLN A 341 -27.77 31.17 16.22
N LYS A 342 -28.06 32.46 16.46
CA LYS A 342 -28.98 33.25 15.63
C LYS A 342 -28.51 33.30 14.17
N TYR A 343 -27.22 33.55 13.98
CA TYR A 343 -26.62 33.61 12.65
C TYR A 343 -26.73 32.26 11.91
N PHE A 344 -26.36 31.17 12.59
CA PHE A 344 -26.31 29.83 12.01
C PHE A 344 -27.70 29.35 11.59
N LEU A 345 -28.72 29.53 12.44
CA LEU A 345 -30.09 29.15 12.09
C LEU A 345 -30.62 29.95 10.91
N GLN A 346 -30.32 31.25 10.84
CA GLN A 346 -30.70 32.07 9.69
C GLN A 346 -29.99 31.59 8.41
N TYR A 347 -28.69 31.31 8.49
CA TYR A 347 -27.90 30.80 7.38
C TYR A 347 -28.44 29.45 6.88
N ALA A 348 -28.63 28.48 7.77
CA ALA A 348 -29.10 27.14 7.42
C ALA A 348 -30.51 27.19 6.81
N ASN A 349 -31.44 27.96 7.38
CA ASN A 349 -32.80 28.13 6.84
C ASN A 349 -32.84 28.89 5.50
N ALA A 350 -31.87 29.76 5.23
CA ALA A 350 -31.77 30.40 3.92
C ALA A 350 -31.23 29.43 2.87
N LYS A 351 -30.27 28.58 3.25
CA LYS A 351 -29.62 27.62 2.36
C LYS A 351 -30.51 26.43 2.02
N HIS A 352 -31.21 25.89 3.01
CA HIS A 352 -31.96 24.63 2.90
C HIS A 352 -33.46 24.82 2.71
N ARG A 353 -33.83 25.70 1.78
CA ARG A 353 -35.25 25.95 1.44
C ARG A 353 -35.81 24.94 0.46
N GLN A 354 -34.94 24.26 -0.28
CA GLN A 354 -35.30 23.40 -1.39
C GLN A 354 -34.65 22.03 -1.21
N LYS A 355 -35.35 20.98 -1.61
CA LYS A 355 -34.98 19.58 -1.43
C LYS A 355 -33.63 19.25 -2.08
N GLU A 356 -33.29 19.88 -3.18
CA GLU A 356 -32.04 19.66 -3.93
C GLU A 356 -30.81 20.11 -3.14
N SER A 357 -30.96 21.01 -2.16
CA SER A 357 -29.85 21.51 -1.34
C SER A 357 -29.25 20.47 -0.39
N PHE A 358 -29.85 19.30 -0.28
CA PHE A 358 -29.42 18.23 0.63
C PHE A 358 -28.60 17.15 -0.07
N HIS A 359 -28.55 17.11 -1.41
CA HIS A 359 -27.80 16.09 -2.17
C HIS A 359 -28.21 14.65 -1.83
N GLN A 360 -29.51 14.40 -1.65
CA GLN A 360 -30.06 13.11 -1.22
C GLN A 360 -31.05 12.50 -2.25
N ASP A 361 -30.91 12.91 -3.51
CA ASP A 361 -31.72 12.48 -4.65
C ASP A 361 -30.85 12.04 -5.83
#